data_AF-A0A075VNX7-F1
#
_entry.id   AF-A0A075VNX7-F1
#
_cell.length_a   1.000
_cell.length_b   1.000
_cell.length_c   1.000
_cell.angle_alpha   90.00
_cell.angle_beta   90.00
_cell.angle_gamma   90.00
#
_symmetry.space_group_name_H-M   'P 1'
#
loop_
_entity.id
_entity.type
_entity.pdbx_description
1 polymer ?
#
loop_
_entity_poly.entity_id
_entity_poly.type
_entity_poly.pdbx_seq_one_letter_code
_entity_poly.pdbx_strand_id
1 'polypeptide(L)'
;HYIVDLESKTIELTEEGIKKAEIFFQMDNLYDNKNYILLHCIKNALKAHFIFEKNKDYLVEKDQVLIIDHFTGRILHGRQFSDGLHQALEAKEGCTIK
;
A
#
# COMPACT_ATOMS: atom_id res chain seq x y z
N HIS A 1 4.26 -6.33 -12.76
CA HIS A 1 3.99 -5.49 -13.93
C HIS A 1 3.52 -4.12 -13.44
N TYR A 2 4.46 -3.32 -12.93
CA TYR A 2 4.22 -1.99 -12.38
C TYR A 2 5.51 -1.18 -12.49
N ILE A 3 5.41 0.14 -12.42
CA ILE A 3 6.52 1.08 -12.37
C ILE A 3 6.53 1.70 -10.97
N VAL A 4 7.69 1.66 -10.31
CA VAL A 4 7.89 2.26 -8.99
C VAL A 4 8.79 3.48 -9.15
N ASP A 5 8.35 4.61 -8.59
CA ASP A 5 9.18 5.77 -8.39
C ASP A 5 9.39 5.93 -6.87
N LEU A 6 10.62 5.64 -6.43
CA LEU A 6 11.00 5.69 -5.02
C LEU A 6 11.18 7.12 -4.51
N GLU A 7 11.48 8.08 -5.40
CA GLU A 7 11.67 9.48 -5.03
C GLU A 7 10.32 10.13 -4.73
N SER A 8 9.33 9.92 -5.60
CA SER A 8 7.96 10.40 -5.39
C SER A 8 7.12 9.48 -4.52
N LYS A 9 7.62 8.28 -4.17
CA LYS A 9 6.87 7.21 -3.48
C LYS A 9 5.55 6.86 -4.19
N THR A 10 5.59 6.82 -5.52
CA THR A 10 4.42 6.49 -6.35
C THR A 10 4.59 5.13 -7.04
N ILE A 11 3.44 4.53 -7.37
CA ILE A 11 3.39 3.26 -8.10
C ILE A 11 2.27 3.32 -9.13
N GLU A 12 2.58 2.92 -10.35
CA GLU A 12 1.62 2.87 -11.45
C GLU A 12 1.64 1.47 -12.09
N LEU A 13 0.47 0.98 -12.47
CA LEU A 13 0.34 -0.30 -13.16
C LEU A 13 0.75 -0.13 -14.63
N THR A 14 1.51 -1.08 -15.16
CA THR A 14 1.70 -1.16 -16.61
C THR A 14 0.46 -1.79 -17.25
N GLU A 15 0.31 -1.70 -18.58
CA GLU A 15 -0.80 -2.35 -19.29
C GLU A 15 -0.93 -3.85 -18.97
N GLU A 16 0.20 -4.54 -18.83
CA GLU A 16 0.22 -5.95 -18.42
C GLU A 16 -0.29 -6.13 -16.97
N GLY A 17 0.02 -5.21 -16.07
CA GLY A 17 -0.47 -5.21 -14.70
C GLY A 17 -1.97 -4.98 -14.62
N ILE A 18 -2.48 -4.07 -15.43
CA ILE A 18 -3.90 -3.79 -15.57
C ILE A 18 -4.63 -5.05 -16.04
N LYS A 19 -4.19 -5.64 -17.16
CA LYS A 19 -4.77 -6.88 -17.70
C LYS A 19 -4.75 -8.03 -16.69
N LYS A 20 -3.64 -8.16 -15.94
CA LYS A 20 -3.53 -9.19 -14.91
C LYS A 20 -4.54 -8.99 -13.78
N ALA A 21 -4.73 -7.75 -13.33
CA ALA A 21 -5.72 -7.43 -12.32
C ALA A 21 -7.15 -7.67 -12.83
N GLU A 22 -7.46 -7.26 -14.06
CA GLU A 22 -8.75 -7.48 -14.71
C GLU A 22 -9.11 -8.96 -14.79
N ILE A 23 -8.17 -9.81 -15.20
CA ILE A 23 -8.37 -11.27 -15.24
C ILE A 23 -8.56 -11.83 -13.82
N PHE A 24 -7.76 -11.41 -12.86
CA PHE A 24 -7.83 -11.93 -11.49
C PHE A 24 -9.15 -11.59 -10.79
N PHE A 25 -9.60 -10.34 -10.93
CA PHE A 25 -10.84 -9.85 -10.33
C PHE A 25 -12.07 -10.05 -11.23
N GLN A 26 -11.91 -10.69 -12.40
CA GLN A 26 -12.98 -10.98 -13.36
C GLN A 26 -13.77 -9.73 -13.77
N MET A 27 -13.06 -8.73 -14.30
CA MET A 27 -13.65 -7.47 -14.76
C MET A 27 -13.15 -7.03 -16.11
N ASP A 28 -13.99 -6.27 -16.81
CA ASP A 28 -13.71 -5.81 -18.17
C ASP A 28 -12.76 -4.61 -18.23
N ASN A 29 -12.85 -3.70 -17.25
CA ASN A 29 -12.02 -2.49 -17.21
C ASN A 29 -11.76 -2.05 -15.76
N LEU A 30 -10.51 -2.12 -15.32
CA LEU A 30 -10.10 -1.73 -13.97
C LEU A 30 -10.27 -0.21 -13.71
N TYR A 31 -10.19 0.62 -14.74
CA TYR A 31 -10.26 2.09 -14.64
C TYR A 31 -11.69 2.63 -14.78
N ASP A 32 -12.70 1.76 -14.85
CA ASP A 32 -14.09 2.18 -14.79
C ASP A 32 -14.39 2.83 -13.42
N ASN A 33 -15.23 3.87 -13.39
CA ASN A 33 -15.52 4.64 -12.19
C ASN A 33 -16.05 3.77 -11.05
N LYS A 34 -16.76 2.69 -11.36
CA LYS A 34 -17.26 1.71 -10.38
C LYS A 34 -16.14 0.96 -9.63
N ASN A 35 -14.95 0.87 -10.23
CA ASN A 35 -13.81 0.11 -9.72
C ASN A 35 -12.77 0.99 -9.00
N TYR A 36 -13.05 2.29 -8.80
CA TYR A 36 -12.08 3.24 -8.23
C TYR A 36 -11.52 2.77 -6.88
N ILE A 37 -12.37 2.20 -6.02
CA ILE A 37 -11.97 1.70 -4.69
C ILE A 37 -10.98 0.55 -4.85
N LEU A 38 -11.27 -0.40 -5.75
CA LEU A 38 -10.40 -1.54 -5.97
C LEU A 38 -9.05 -1.11 -6.55
N LEU A 39 -9.07 -0.23 -7.56
CA LEU A 39 -7.84 0.33 -8.13
C LEU A 39 -7.00 1.01 -7.04
N HIS A 40 -7.65 1.77 -6.14
CA HIS A 40 -6.99 2.39 -4.99
C HIS A 40 -6.37 1.36 -4.04
N CYS A 41 -7.12 0.32 -3.69
CA CYS A 41 -6.63 -0.78 -2.85
C CYS A 41 -5.45 -1.51 -3.49
N ILE A 42 -5.48 -1.78 -4.80
CA ILE A 42 -4.36 -2.40 -5.53
C ILE A 42 -3.13 -1.50 -5.44
N LYS A 43 -3.27 -0.20 -5.72
CA LYS A 43 -2.16 0.75 -5.63
C LYS A 43 -1.57 0.79 -4.22
N ASN A 44 -2.41 0.86 -3.18
CA ASN A 44 -1.93 0.88 -1.79
C ASN A 44 -1.27 -0.44 -1.38
N ALA A 45 -1.79 -1.59 -1.79
CA ALA A 45 -1.16 -2.88 -1.55
C ALA A 45 0.23 -2.93 -2.19
N LEU A 46 0.37 -2.45 -3.43
CA LEU A 46 1.66 -2.38 -4.10
C LEU A 46 2.61 -1.40 -3.40
N LYS A 47 2.15 -0.21 -2.99
CA LYS A 47 2.97 0.74 -2.19
C LYS A 47 3.44 0.10 -0.88
N ALA A 48 2.53 -0.54 -0.14
CA ALA A 48 2.83 -1.22 1.11
C ALA A 48 3.89 -2.31 0.94
N HIS A 49 3.86 -3.05 -0.18
CA HIS A 49 4.82 -4.13 -0.45
C HIS A 49 6.16 -3.65 -0.99
N PHE A 50 6.19 -2.64 -1.86
CA PHE A 50 7.39 -2.30 -2.64
C PHE A 50 8.05 -0.96 -2.26
N ILE A 51 7.34 -0.06 -1.59
CA ILE A 51 7.87 1.26 -1.20
C ILE A 51 8.15 1.34 0.30
N PHE A 52 7.28 0.74 1.12
CA PHE A 52 7.38 0.81 2.58
C PHE A 52 8.00 -0.45 3.16
N GLU A 53 9.07 -0.27 3.93
CA GLU A 53 9.88 -1.34 4.47
C GLU A 53 9.75 -1.44 6.00
N LYS A 54 9.53 -2.67 6.48
CA LYS A 54 9.48 -2.99 7.91
C LYS A 54 10.86 -2.79 8.54
N ASN A 55 10.88 -2.25 9.75
CA ASN A 55 12.08 -1.83 10.49
C ASN A 55 12.83 -0.63 9.89
N LYS A 56 12.24 0.08 8.91
CA LYS A 56 12.81 1.29 8.32
C LYS A 56 11.80 2.43 8.26
N ASP A 57 10.66 2.21 7.60
CA ASP A 57 9.58 3.19 7.51
C ASP A 57 8.53 3.00 8.62
N TYR A 58 8.37 1.76 9.07
CA TYR A 58 7.45 1.39 10.14
C TYR A 58 7.92 0.13 10.85
N LEU A 59 7.32 -0.19 11.98
CA LEU A 59 7.47 -1.46 12.69
C LEU A 59 6.10 -2.04 13.04
N VAL A 60 6.08 -3.32 13.40
CA VAL A 60 4.88 -4.00 13.87
C VAL A 60 5.09 -4.40 15.32
N GLU A 61 4.24 -3.90 16.21
CA GLU A 61 4.26 -4.22 17.63
C GLU A 61 2.82 -4.39 18.14
N LYS A 62 2.58 -5.44 18.93
CA LYS A 62 1.27 -5.73 19.54
C LYS A 62 0.11 -5.63 18.54
N ASP A 63 0.27 -6.26 17.38
CA ASP A 63 -0.75 -6.28 16.32
C ASP A 63 -1.05 -4.90 15.71
N GLN A 64 -0.11 -3.96 15.79
CA GLN A 64 -0.27 -2.61 15.25
C GLN A 64 0.95 -2.16 14.43
N VAL A 65 0.67 -1.44 13.35
CA VAL A 65 1.70 -0.76 12.55
C VAL A 65 2.03 0.57 13.20
N LEU A 66 3.30 0.79 13.56
CA LEU A 66 3.79 2.03 14.14
C LEU A 66 4.79 2.70 13.19
N ILE A 67 4.63 4.00 12.95
CA ILE A 67 5.45 4.76 11.99
C ILE A 67 6.81 5.09 12.64
N ILE A 68 7.88 4.95 11.87
CA ILE A 68 9.23 5.38 12.26
C ILE A 68 9.52 6.72 11.58
N ASP A 69 10.00 7.69 12.37
CA ASP A 69 10.53 8.94 11.83
C ASP A 69 11.87 8.69 11.12
N HIS A 70 11.93 8.99 9.82
CA HIS A 70 13.13 8.78 9.01
C HIS A 70 14.35 9.60 9.47
N PHE A 71 14.14 10.74 10.13
CA PHE A 71 15.23 11.60 10.59
C PHE A 71 15.77 11.20 11.95
N THR A 72 14.89 10.78 12.88
CA THR A 72 15.26 10.55 14.28
C THR A 72 15.24 9.09 14.70
N GLY A 73 14.63 8.20 13.89
CA GLY A 73 14.39 6.80 14.23
C GLY A 73 13.36 6.58 15.34
N ARG A 74 12.67 7.65 15.79
CA ARG A 74 11.67 7.55 16.86
C ARG A 74 10.37 6.98 16.34
N ILE A 75 9.69 6.25 17.22
CA ILE A 75 8.35 5.73 16.98
C ILE A 75 7.34 6.85 17.18
N LEU A 76 6.53 7.13 16.14
CA LEU A 76 5.50 8.15 16.16
C LEU A 76 4.16 7.54 16.57
N HIS A 77 3.95 7.39 17.88
CA HIS A 77 2.71 6.86 18.43
C HIS A 77 1.49 7.74 18.06
N GLY A 78 0.36 7.08 17.77
CA GLY A 78 -0.90 7.75 17.42
C GLY A 78 -0.95 8.32 16.00
N ARG A 79 0.11 8.16 15.20
CA ARG A 79 0.09 8.52 13.78
C ARG A 79 -0.23 7.33 12.89
N GLN A 80 -0.98 7.59 11.83
CA GLN A 80 -1.31 6.63 10.78
C GLN A 80 -0.90 7.18 9.42
N PHE A 81 -0.62 6.28 8.48
CA PHE A 81 -0.44 6.67 7.10
C PHE A 81 -1.81 7.03 6.50
N SER A 82 -1.83 8.08 5.69
CA SER A 82 -3.07 8.56 5.07
C SER A 82 -3.52 7.69 3.90
N ASP A 83 -4.71 7.98 3.37
CA ASP A 83 -5.18 7.51 2.08
C ASP A 83 -5.31 5.97 1.96
N GLY A 84 -5.59 5.29 3.06
CA GLY A 84 -5.76 3.83 3.07
C GLY A 84 -4.44 3.03 3.11
N LEU A 85 -3.28 3.71 3.12
CA LEU A 85 -1.99 3.04 3.16
C LEU A 85 -1.74 2.33 4.49
N HIS A 86 -2.24 2.87 5.60
CA HIS A 86 -2.07 2.24 6.91
C HIS A 86 -2.75 0.87 6.96
N GLN A 87 -3.98 0.80 6.48
CA GLN A 87 -4.75 -0.45 6.37
C GLN A 87 -4.07 -1.44 5.42
N ALA A 88 -3.46 -0.96 4.33
CA ALA A 88 -2.71 -1.82 3.42
C ALA A 88 -1.44 -2.41 4.08
N LEU A 89 -0.78 -1.65 4.96
CA LEU A 89 0.36 -2.14 5.75
C LEU A 89 -0.08 -3.13 6.83
N GLU A 90 -1.20 -2.86 7.52
CA GLU A 90 -1.80 -3.80 8.47
C GLU A 90 -2.15 -5.11 7.76
N ALA A 91 -2.81 -5.05 6.59
CA ALA A 91 -3.14 -6.22 5.78
C ALA A 91 -1.89 -6.99 5.31
N LYS A 92 -0.84 -6.28 4.86
CA LYS A 92 0.44 -6.88 4.44
C LYS A 92 1.08 -7.67 5.57
N GLU A 93 1.05 -7.13 6.79
CA GLU A 93 1.72 -7.71 7.96
C GLU A 93 0.83 -8.67 8.75
N GLY A 94 -0.42 -8.86 8.33
CA GLY A 94 -1.39 -9.75 8.98
C GLY A 94 -1.94 -9.19 10.30
N CYS A 95 -1.86 -7.88 10.51
CA CYS A 95 -2.42 -7.22 11.68
C CYS A 95 -3.94 -7.08 11.57
N THR A 96 -4.62 -6.88 12.71
CA THR A 96 -6.03 -6.50 12.71
C THR A 96 -6.22 -5.13 12.04
N ILE A 97 -6.99 -5.11 10.97
CA ILE A 97 -7.39 -3.88 10.27
C ILE A 97 -8.53 -3.22 11.08
N LYS A 98 -8.39 -1.93 11.37
CA LYS A 98 -9.38 -1.14 12.10
C LYS A 98 -10.42 -0.47 11.21
#